data_AF-A0A023G8E2-F1
#
_entry.id   AF-A0A023G8E2-F1
#
_cell.length_a   1.000
_cell.length_b   1.000
_cell.length_c   1.000
_cell.angle_alpha   90.00
_cell.angle_beta   90.00
_cell.angle_gamma   90.00
#
_symmetry.space_group_name_H-M   'P 1'
#
loop_
_entity.id
_entity.type
_entity.pdbx_description
1 polymer ?
#
loop_
_entity_poly.entity_id
_entity_poly.type
_entity_poly.pdbx_seq_one_letter_code
_entity_poly.pdbx_strand_id
1 'polypeptide(L)'
;EAAEYQFQERASIHVKGPQPLPNNFTVDLYFISDLKHTEKFKNNSKHVEYVTLFMLSVSLHLQQLSPPGSILVKTIHGTYTKERWYMKVMSYHRLLADETLALLSNQTWNSDTVLKSDAVYLATGRDAAYRHEGKISSAVLGLAYVEGACSQRLKFAVGEDNGGTFSGVHTAVHEIGHLLGSHHDGENKSIKACQAQNGYIMSPTAGGNRNYLFSVCSKLAFNYFLRSPNSYCLKDAKRQMGIALLPYDIIAEKIARVNGTKYCQQYFPYSNASYHPALHPQYTRKIS
;
A
#
# COMPACT_ATOMS: atom_id res chain seq x y z
N GLU A 1 18.25 -26.99 -14.50
CA GLU A 1 19.04 -27.04 -13.25
C GLU A 1 20.28 -26.16 -13.43
N ALA A 2 20.12 -24.86 -13.18
CA ALA A 2 21.17 -23.82 -13.12
C ALA A 2 20.49 -22.44 -13.11
N ALA A 3 20.02 -21.99 -11.94
CA ALA A 3 19.68 -20.59 -11.66
C ALA A 3 19.52 -20.31 -10.15
N GLU A 4 20.20 -21.10 -9.31
CA GLU A 4 20.38 -20.79 -7.89
C GLU A 4 21.87 -20.50 -7.71
N TYR A 5 22.20 -19.46 -6.95
CA TYR A 5 23.53 -18.88 -6.73
C TYR A 5 24.00 -17.82 -7.74
N GLN A 6 23.59 -16.56 -7.50
CA GLN A 6 24.53 -15.47 -7.20
C GLN A 6 23.76 -14.13 -7.02
N PHE A 7 23.36 -13.84 -5.78
CA PHE A 7 23.16 -12.48 -5.29
C PHE A 7 23.50 -12.44 -3.78
N GLN A 8 24.71 -12.88 -3.47
CA GLN A 8 25.35 -12.65 -2.18
C GLN A 8 26.79 -12.19 -2.44
N GLU A 9 27.00 -10.88 -2.43
CA GLU A 9 28.10 -10.24 -1.71
C GLU A 9 28.13 -8.74 -2.02
N ARG A 10 28.00 -7.93 -0.95
CA ARG A 10 28.74 -6.68 -0.65
C ARG A 10 27.86 -5.65 0.06
N ALA A 11 27.72 -5.86 1.36
CA ALA A 11 27.88 -4.79 2.34
C ALA A 11 28.29 -5.44 3.66
N SER A 12 29.54 -5.26 4.09
CA SER A 12 29.97 -5.56 5.45
C SER A 12 29.29 -4.57 6.40
N ILE A 13 28.01 -4.84 6.71
CA ILE A 13 27.25 -4.12 7.73
C ILE A 13 27.67 -4.73 9.05
N HIS A 14 28.21 -3.92 9.96
CA HIS A 14 28.29 -4.27 11.38
C HIS A 14 26.91 -4.77 11.81
N VAL A 15 26.75 -6.08 11.99
CA VAL A 15 25.50 -6.71 12.44
C VAL A 15 25.30 -6.30 13.90
N LYS A 16 24.75 -5.11 14.12
CA LYS A 16 24.12 -4.77 15.38
C LYS A 16 22.95 -5.74 15.54
N GLY A 17 22.91 -6.45 16.66
CA GLY A 17 21.81 -7.35 17.00
C GLY A 17 20.44 -6.64 16.96
N PRO A 18 19.34 -7.42 17.06
CA PRO A 18 17.99 -6.89 16.96
C PRO A 18 17.78 -5.75 17.96
N GLN A 19 17.28 -4.62 17.45
CA GLN A 19 17.00 -3.44 18.26
C GLN A 19 15.76 -3.69 19.14
N PRO A 20 15.58 -2.95 20.25
CA PRO A 20 14.29 -2.93 20.94
C PRO A 20 13.20 -2.36 20.01
N LEU A 21 11.95 -2.81 20.20
CA LEU A 21 10.83 -2.20 19.49
C LEU A 21 10.64 -0.75 19.97
N PRO A 22 10.29 0.18 19.06
CA PRO A 22 9.91 1.53 19.47
C PRO A 22 8.53 1.53 20.14
N ASN A 23 8.14 2.66 20.74
CA ASN A 23 6.81 2.80 21.35
C ASN A 23 5.70 2.97 20.31
N ASN A 24 6.01 3.63 19.19
CA ASN A 24 5.18 3.76 18.00
C ASN A 24 6.11 3.88 16.78
N PHE A 25 5.54 3.94 15.58
CA PHE A 25 6.32 4.27 14.39
C PHE A 25 5.46 5.07 13.40
N THR A 26 6.12 5.84 12.54
CA THR A 26 5.48 6.60 11.47
C THR A 26 6.09 6.21 10.13
N VAL A 27 5.25 6.09 9.10
CA VAL A 27 5.67 5.96 7.70
C VAL A 27 5.45 7.29 7.01
N ASP A 28 6.53 7.97 6.66
CA ASP A 28 6.50 9.19 5.86
C ASP A 28 6.23 8.82 4.38
N LEU A 29 4.99 9.01 3.94
CA LEU A 29 4.51 8.53 2.65
C LEU A 29 4.54 9.61 1.57
N TYR A 30 5.08 9.26 0.41
CA TYR A 30 4.84 9.94 -0.86
C TYR A 30 3.76 9.21 -1.67
N PHE A 31 2.60 9.86 -1.84
CA PHE A 31 1.49 9.34 -2.63
C PHE A 31 1.52 9.90 -4.06
N ILE A 32 1.51 9.02 -5.06
CA ILE A 32 1.45 9.38 -6.47
C ILE A 32 0.11 8.90 -7.04
N SER A 33 -0.61 9.77 -7.71
CA SER A 33 -1.77 9.43 -8.53
C SER A 33 -1.37 9.45 -10.01
N ASP A 34 -1.56 8.34 -10.70
CA ASP A 34 -1.40 8.31 -12.16
C ASP A 34 -2.48 9.16 -12.85
N LEU A 35 -2.39 9.29 -14.18
CA LEU A 35 -3.36 10.08 -14.95
C LEU A 35 -4.80 9.62 -14.70
N LYS A 36 -5.05 8.30 -14.69
CA LYS A 36 -6.41 7.77 -14.55
C LYS A 36 -7.00 7.94 -13.18
N HIS A 37 -6.16 7.87 -12.17
CA HIS A 37 -6.55 8.20 -10.80
C HIS A 37 -6.84 9.70 -10.68
N THR A 38 -5.95 10.55 -11.20
CA THR A 38 -6.01 12.01 -11.08
C THR A 38 -7.25 12.60 -11.78
N GLU A 39 -7.61 12.10 -12.97
CA GLU A 39 -8.79 12.56 -13.73
C GLU A 39 -10.13 12.38 -13.00
N LYS A 40 -10.18 11.58 -11.92
CA LYS A 40 -11.40 11.40 -11.12
C LYS A 40 -11.74 12.63 -10.28
N PHE A 41 -10.79 13.53 -10.07
CA PHE A 41 -10.97 14.69 -9.19
C PHE A 41 -11.19 15.96 -9.99
N LYS A 42 -12.17 16.75 -9.55
CA LYS A 42 -12.51 18.03 -10.20
C LYS A 42 -11.37 19.05 -10.15
N ASN A 43 -10.55 19.00 -9.10
CA ASN A 43 -9.42 19.90 -8.86
C ASN A 43 -8.47 19.32 -7.79
N ASN A 44 -7.32 19.97 -7.61
CA ASN A 44 -6.30 19.56 -6.64
C ASN A 44 -6.81 19.48 -5.20
N SER A 45 -7.73 20.36 -4.79
CA SER A 45 -8.29 20.34 -3.45
C SER A 45 -9.09 19.06 -3.19
N LYS A 46 -9.90 18.61 -4.15
CA LYS A 46 -10.65 17.34 -4.06
C LYS A 46 -9.75 16.10 -4.16
N HIS A 47 -8.66 16.20 -4.91
CA HIS A 47 -7.64 15.16 -4.96
C HIS A 47 -6.94 14.99 -3.60
N VAL A 48 -6.46 16.09 -3.02
CA VAL A 48 -5.83 16.09 -1.68
C VAL A 48 -6.79 15.58 -0.62
N GLU A 49 -8.03 16.08 -0.59
CA GLU A 49 -9.08 15.62 0.34
C GLU A 49 -9.28 14.10 0.28
N TYR A 50 -9.39 13.55 -0.94
CA TYR A 50 -9.58 12.12 -1.14
C TYR A 50 -8.37 11.31 -0.67
N VAL A 51 -7.15 11.69 -1.08
CA VAL A 51 -5.93 10.95 -0.72
C VAL A 51 -5.67 11.00 0.78
N THR A 52 -5.94 12.13 1.44
CA THR A 52 -5.81 12.24 2.90
C THR A 52 -6.78 11.29 3.62
N LEU A 53 -8.04 11.19 3.18
CA LEU A 53 -9.01 10.21 3.75
C LEU A 53 -8.65 8.75 3.44
N PHE A 54 -8.17 8.50 2.23
CA PHE A 54 -7.71 7.19 1.81
C PHE A 54 -6.57 6.72 2.74
N MET A 55 -5.58 7.59 2.97
CA MET A 55 -4.46 7.29 3.86
C MET A 55 -4.81 7.33 5.34
N LEU A 56 -5.86 8.05 5.75
CA LEU A 56 -6.40 7.94 7.12
C LEU A 56 -6.88 6.51 7.35
N SER A 57 -7.63 5.95 6.39
CA SER A 57 -8.13 4.58 6.49
C SER A 57 -6.97 3.58 6.60
N VAL A 58 -5.90 3.77 5.82
CA VAL A 58 -4.68 2.95 5.94
C VAL A 58 -4.05 3.10 7.33
N SER A 59 -3.88 4.33 7.82
CA SER A 59 -3.29 4.58 9.14
C SER A 59 -4.08 3.92 10.27
N LEU A 60 -5.42 3.96 10.21
CA LEU A 60 -6.29 3.29 11.17
C LEU A 60 -6.10 1.76 11.19
N HIS A 61 -5.75 1.14 10.05
CA HIS A 61 -5.40 -0.28 10.04
C HIS A 61 -4.06 -0.55 10.74
N LEU A 62 -3.09 0.37 10.59
CA LEU A 62 -1.78 0.27 11.28
C LEU A 62 -1.87 0.49 12.79
N GLN A 63 -2.94 1.10 13.29
CA GLN A 63 -3.20 1.22 14.74
C GLN A 63 -3.51 -0.14 15.41
N GLN A 64 -3.80 -1.19 14.64
CA GLN A 64 -4.01 -2.56 15.16
C GLN A 64 -2.70 -3.25 15.58
N LEU A 65 -1.55 -2.63 15.29
CA LEU A 65 -0.22 -3.15 15.55
C LEU A 65 0.26 -2.79 16.96
N SER A 66 1.26 -3.53 17.44
CA SER A 66 1.92 -3.28 18.71
C SER A 66 3.43 -3.43 18.51
N PRO A 67 4.18 -2.32 18.35
CA PRO A 67 3.74 -0.93 18.55
C PRO A 67 2.81 -0.39 17.43
N PRO A 68 1.93 0.59 17.72
CA PRO A 68 1.02 1.14 16.72
C PRO A 68 1.76 1.98 15.67
N GLY A 69 1.35 1.82 14.41
CA GLY A 69 1.92 2.53 13.26
C GLY A 69 1.03 3.67 12.76
N SER A 70 1.64 4.74 12.25
CA SER A 70 0.96 5.94 11.74
C SER A 70 1.43 6.29 10.33
N ILE A 71 0.63 7.04 9.57
CA ILE A 71 1.02 7.58 8.26
C ILE A 71 1.20 9.10 8.38
N LEU A 72 2.37 9.61 7.98
CA LEU A 72 2.54 11.03 7.66
C LEU A 72 2.48 11.18 6.14
N VAL A 73 1.44 11.82 5.63
CA VAL A 73 1.35 12.13 4.20
C VAL A 73 2.29 13.31 3.91
N LYS A 74 3.49 13.03 3.37
CA LYS A 74 4.47 14.09 3.06
C LYS A 74 4.18 14.82 1.77
N THR A 75 3.78 14.08 0.74
CA THR A 75 3.54 14.66 -0.59
C THR A 75 2.44 13.89 -1.28
N ILE A 76 1.59 14.64 -2.00
CA ILE A 76 0.58 14.10 -2.90
C ILE A 76 0.90 14.65 -4.29
N HIS A 77 1.16 13.77 -5.24
CA HIS A 77 1.50 14.14 -6.63
C HIS A 77 0.45 13.60 -7.60
N GLY A 78 -0.28 14.51 -8.24
CA GLY A 78 -1.17 14.18 -9.36
C GLY A 78 -0.42 14.22 -10.69
N THR A 79 -0.70 13.24 -11.56
CA THR A 79 -0.12 13.18 -12.91
C THR A 79 -1.16 13.61 -13.95
N TYR A 80 -0.77 14.48 -14.88
CA TYR A 80 -1.67 15.06 -15.89
C TYR A 80 -1.28 14.73 -17.33
N THR A 81 -0.25 13.90 -17.53
CA THR A 81 0.21 13.46 -18.86
C THR A 81 -0.05 11.97 -19.05
N LYS A 82 -0.32 11.57 -20.30
CA LYS A 82 -0.65 10.17 -20.65
C LYS A 82 0.49 9.20 -20.39
N GLU A 83 1.71 9.66 -20.62
CA GLU A 83 2.92 8.86 -20.49
C GLU A 83 3.86 9.51 -19.46
N ARG A 84 4.54 8.65 -18.70
CA ARG A 84 5.60 9.02 -17.78
C ARG A 84 6.69 7.95 -17.89
N TRP A 85 7.94 8.40 -17.93
CA TRP A 85 9.12 7.56 -18.07
C TRP A 85 9.32 6.56 -16.91
N TYR A 86 8.64 6.75 -15.78
CA TYR A 86 8.66 5.86 -14.62
C TYR A 86 7.45 4.90 -14.54
N MET A 87 6.65 4.76 -15.60
CA MET A 87 5.50 3.85 -15.65
C MET A 87 5.40 3.10 -16.97
N LYS A 88 4.90 1.86 -16.92
CA LYS A 88 4.60 1.04 -18.10
C LYS A 88 3.09 0.98 -18.36
N VAL A 89 2.59 1.95 -19.10
CA VAL A 89 1.18 1.98 -19.54
C VAL A 89 1.01 1.14 -20.80
N MET A 90 0.11 0.17 -20.77
CA MET A 90 -0.20 -0.69 -21.93
C MET A 90 -1.28 -0.11 -22.82
N SER A 91 -2.29 0.50 -22.21
CA SER A 91 -3.44 1.11 -22.90
C SER A 91 -4.08 2.16 -22.00
N TYR A 92 -5.13 2.83 -22.47
CA TYR A 92 -5.89 3.77 -21.67
C TYR A 92 -6.58 3.17 -20.43
N HIS A 93 -6.72 1.85 -20.36
CA HIS A 93 -7.37 1.15 -19.24
C HIS A 93 -6.43 0.20 -18.48
N ARG A 94 -5.18 0.02 -18.92
CA ARG A 94 -4.29 -1.01 -18.36
C ARG A 94 -2.85 -0.53 -18.12
N LEU A 95 -2.27 -0.95 -17.00
CA LEU A 95 -0.90 -0.70 -16.54
C LEU A 95 -0.19 -2.04 -16.28
N LEU A 96 1.08 -2.19 -16.66
CA LEU A 96 1.92 -3.30 -16.19
C LEU A 96 2.56 -2.92 -14.85
N ALA A 97 2.03 -3.45 -13.75
CA ALA A 97 2.42 -3.11 -12.39
C ALA A 97 3.84 -3.58 -12.05
N ASP A 98 4.27 -4.75 -12.52
CA ASP A 98 5.61 -5.32 -12.31
C ASP A 98 6.69 -4.47 -12.98
N GLU A 99 6.51 -4.14 -14.26
CA GLU A 99 7.41 -3.24 -14.98
C GLU A 99 7.34 -1.81 -14.41
N THR A 100 6.15 -1.33 -14.01
CA THR A 100 5.98 -0.01 -13.41
C THR A 100 6.68 0.09 -12.05
N LEU A 101 6.62 -0.94 -11.21
CA LEU A 101 7.29 -0.97 -9.91
C LEU A 101 8.81 -0.86 -10.09
N ALA A 102 9.36 -1.66 -11.01
CA ALA A 102 10.79 -1.61 -11.34
C ALA A 102 11.22 -0.28 -11.95
N LEU A 103 10.42 0.29 -12.86
CA LEU A 103 10.68 1.62 -13.42
C LEU A 103 10.61 2.68 -12.33
N LEU A 104 9.55 2.74 -11.53
CA LEU A 104 9.39 3.73 -10.45
C LEU A 104 10.61 3.74 -9.52
N SER A 105 11.08 2.56 -9.13
CA SER A 105 12.32 2.40 -8.35
C SER A 105 13.55 2.95 -9.10
N ASN A 106 13.86 2.39 -10.27
CA ASN A 106 15.11 2.70 -10.96
C ASN A 106 15.19 4.16 -11.43
N GLN A 107 14.04 4.74 -11.72
CA GLN A 107 13.91 6.05 -12.31
C GLN A 107 13.81 7.18 -11.28
N THR A 108 13.21 6.95 -10.11
CA THR A 108 12.88 8.05 -9.17
C THR A 108 13.57 7.98 -7.81
N TRP A 109 14.29 6.90 -7.51
CA TRP A 109 14.97 6.63 -6.22
C TRP A 109 15.80 7.79 -5.64
N ASN A 110 16.42 8.62 -6.50
CA ASN A 110 17.31 9.71 -6.09
C ASN A 110 16.64 11.09 -6.13
N SER A 111 15.34 11.16 -6.46
CA SER A 111 14.62 12.43 -6.38
C SER A 111 14.49 12.86 -4.91
N ASP A 112 14.60 14.17 -4.66
CA ASP A 112 14.57 14.74 -3.30
C ASP A 112 13.33 14.30 -2.50
N THR A 113 12.15 14.30 -3.13
CA THR A 113 10.90 13.88 -2.50
C THR A 113 10.91 12.40 -2.10
N VAL A 114 11.43 11.51 -2.96
CA VAL A 114 11.53 10.07 -2.68
C VAL A 114 12.57 9.80 -1.60
N LEU A 115 13.70 10.50 -1.63
CA LEU A 115 14.75 10.38 -0.61
C LEU A 115 14.26 10.76 0.79
N LYS A 116 13.38 11.77 0.88
CA LYS A 116 12.77 12.25 2.14
C LYS A 116 11.56 11.44 2.62
N SER A 117 11.16 10.42 1.88
CA SER A 117 10.00 9.57 2.19
C SER A 117 10.47 8.17 2.56
N ASP A 118 9.74 7.54 3.48
CA ASP A 118 10.00 6.19 3.95
C ASP A 118 9.42 5.15 3.01
N ALA A 119 8.31 5.51 2.34
CA ALA A 119 7.59 4.72 1.37
C ALA A 119 7.00 5.60 0.25
N VAL A 120 6.83 5.02 -0.92
CA VAL A 120 6.20 5.61 -2.10
C VAL A 120 5.07 4.69 -2.55
N TYR A 121 3.86 5.22 -2.64
CA TYR A 121 2.69 4.48 -3.12
C TYR A 121 2.13 5.14 -4.37
N LEU A 122 2.06 4.39 -5.47
CA LEU A 122 1.47 4.83 -6.73
C LEU A 122 0.07 4.22 -6.89
N ALA A 123 -0.95 5.06 -6.80
CA ALA A 123 -2.33 4.70 -7.12
C ALA A 123 -2.59 4.85 -8.62
N THR A 124 -3.13 3.81 -9.25
CA THR A 124 -3.60 3.87 -10.64
C THR A 124 -5.10 3.64 -10.74
N GLY A 125 -5.77 4.43 -11.58
CA GLY A 125 -7.17 4.20 -11.95
C GLY A 125 -7.35 3.17 -13.07
N ARG A 126 -6.30 2.43 -13.41
CA ARG A 126 -6.26 1.42 -14.49
C ARG A 126 -6.31 0.03 -13.89
N ASP A 127 -6.64 -0.94 -14.73
CA ASP A 127 -6.42 -2.37 -14.51
C ASP A 127 -4.90 -2.63 -14.41
N ALA A 128 -4.43 -2.94 -13.21
CA ALA A 128 -3.09 -3.41 -12.93
C ALA A 128 -2.96 -4.85 -13.44
N ALA A 129 -1.98 -5.05 -14.30
CA ALA A 129 -1.63 -6.34 -14.83
C ALA A 129 -0.17 -6.65 -14.52
N TYR A 130 0.20 -7.92 -14.53
CA TYR A 130 1.59 -8.35 -14.38
C TYR A 130 1.91 -9.41 -15.44
N ARG A 131 3.20 -9.60 -15.71
CA ARG A 131 3.67 -10.65 -16.61
C ARG A 131 4.00 -11.92 -15.81
N HIS A 132 3.35 -13.02 -16.17
CA HIS A 132 3.64 -14.35 -15.65
C HIS A 132 3.88 -15.30 -16.80
N GLU A 133 5.07 -15.92 -16.86
CA GLU A 133 5.44 -16.90 -17.89
C GLU A 133 5.15 -16.41 -19.33
N GLY A 134 5.50 -15.15 -19.60
CA GLY A 134 5.30 -14.51 -20.91
C GLY A 134 3.88 -14.01 -21.17
N LYS A 135 2.88 -14.38 -20.36
CA LYS A 135 1.49 -13.94 -20.49
C LYS A 135 1.18 -12.75 -19.58
N ILE A 136 0.28 -11.88 -20.02
CA ILE A 136 -0.21 -10.75 -19.22
C ILE A 136 -1.48 -11.17 -18.50
N SER A 137 -1.52 -10.97 -17.19
CA SER A 137 -2.63 -11.34 -16.32
C SER A 137 -3.10 -10.12 -15.52
N SER A 138 -4.42 -9.91 -15.46
CA SER A 138 -5.07 -8.88 -14.62
C SER A 138 -5.50 -9.44 -13.26
N ALA A 139 -4.83 -10.50 -12.78
CA ALA A 139 -5.19 -11.15 -11.53
C ALA A 139 -4.68 -10.43 -10.28
N VAL A 140 -3.99 -9.29 -10.43
CA VAL A 140 -3.34 -8.54 -9.35
C VAL A 140 -4.03 -7.20 -9.16
N LEU A 141 -4.11 -6.74 -7.91
CA LEU A 141 -4.61 -5.40 -7.59
C LEU A 141 -3.46 -4.45 -7.26
N GLY A 142 -2.30 -4.96 -6.88
CA GLY A 142 -1.13 -4.19 -6.50
C GLY A 142 0.13 -5.05 -6.50
N LEU A 143 1.27 -4.39 -6.32
CA LEU A 143 2.58 -5.00 -6.11
C LEU A 143 3.44 -4.08 -5.25
N ALA A 144 4.24 -4.68 -4.36
CA ALA A 144 5.24 -3.99 -3.57
C ALA A 144 6.46 -4.89 -3.32
N TYR A 145 7.57 -4.28 -2.92
CA TYR A 145 8.71 -5.05 -2.40
C TYR A 145 8.50 -5.39 -0.92
N VAL A 146 8.90 -6.58 -0.51
CA VAL A 146 8.87 -6.98 0.90
C VAL A 146 10.05 -6.34 1.65
N GLU A 147 9.82 -5.88 2.89
CA GLU A 147 10.81 -5.16 3.71
C GLU A 147 11.38 -3.90 3.01
N GLY A 148 10.59 -3.31 2.12
CA GLY A 148 11.02 -2.22 1.26
C GLY A 148 11.13 -0.86 1.94
N ALA A 149 10.41 -0.61 3.04
CA ALA A 149 10.42 0.68 3.72
C ALA A 149 11.85 1.10 4.12
N CYS A 150 12.13 2.40 4.08
CA CYS A 150 13.48 3.00 4.28
C CYS A 150 14.54 2.63 3.24
N SER A 151 14.34 1.61 2.42
CA SER A 151 15.26 1.29 1.34
C SER A 151 15.22 2.36 0.27
N GLN A 152 16.38 2.77 -0.23
CA GLN A 152 16.44 3.73 -1.32
C GLN A 152 15.84 3.19 -2.63
N ARG A 153 15.87 1.86 -2.81
CA ARG A 153 15.48 1.18 -4.06
C ARG A 153 14.21 0.34 -3.93
N LEU A 154 13.82 -0.06 -2.73
CA LEU A 154 12.73 -1.02 -2.55
C LEU A 154 11.48 -0.42 -1.90
N LYS A 155 11.48 0.87 -1.53
CA LYS A 155 10.36 1.48 -0.81
C LYS A 155 9.11 1.81 -1.64
N PHE A 156 8.88 1.07 -2.72
CA PHE A 156 7.86 1.38 -3.71
C PHE A 156 6.74 0.35 -3.70
N ALA A 157 5.52 0.85 -3.90
CA ALA A 157 4.31 0.07 -4.06
C ALA A 157 3.46 0.69 -5.18
N VAL A 158 2.73 -0.15 -5.90
CA VAL A 158 1.75 0.23 -6.93
C VAL A 158 0.43 -0.47 -6.58
N GLY A 159 -0.70 0.23 -6.71
CA GLY A 159 -2.00 -0.40 -6.47
C GLY A 159 -3.15 0.27 -7.23
N GLU A 160 -4.14 -0.53 -7.59
CA GLU A 160 -5.38 -0.07 -8.18
C GLU A 160 -6.21 0.73 -7.18
N ASP A 161 -6.74 1.85 -7.63
CA ASP A 161 -7.80 2.57 -6.95
C ASP A 161 -8.68 3.30 -7.98
N ASN A 162 -9.99 3.04 -7.98
CA ASN A 162 -10.92 3.86 -8.73
C ASN A 162 -11.16 5.15 -7.94
N GLY A 163 -10.35 6.16 -8.22
CA GLY A 163 -10.36 7.44 -7.50
C GLY A 163 -11.78 7.99 -7.28
N GLY A 164 -12.02 8.46 -6.05
CA GLY A 164 -13.33 8.91 -5.59
C GLY A 164 -14.21 7.82 -4.95
N THR A 165 -13.80 6.54 -4.98
CA THR A 165 -14.60 5.43 -4.42
C THR A 165 -13.97 4.72 -3.23
N PHE A 166 -12.70 4.98 -2.91
CA PHE A 166 -11.91 4.29 -1.89
C PHE A 166 -11.77 2.77 -2.13
N SER A 167 -11.92 2.32 -3.38
CA SER A 167 -11.85 0.89 -3.72
C SER A 167 -10.47 0.29 -3.45
N GLY A 168 -9.41 1.09 -3.53
CA GLY A 168 -8.03 0.65 -3.36
C GLY A 168 -7.50 0.65 -1.92
N VAL A 169 -8.32 0.99 -0.91
CA VAL A 169 -7.82 1.09 0.48
C VAL A 169 -7.24 -0.24 0.96
N HIS A 170 -7.94 -1.34 0.74
CA HIS A 170 -7.46 -2.67 1.13
C HIS A 170 -6.14 -3.02 0.41
N THR A 171 -6.06 -2.77 -0.90
CA THR A 171 -4.82 -2.93 -1.67
C THR A 171 -3.68 -2.11 -1.06
N ALA A 172 -3.90 -0.83 -0.77
CA ALA A 172 -2.84 0.00 -0.18
C ALA A 172 -2.38 -0.49 1.19
N VAL A 173 -3.30 -0.95 2.04
CA VAL A 173 -2.94 -1.55 3.33
C VAL A 173 -2.12 -2.83 3.14
N HIS A 174 -2.49 -3.66 2.16
CA HIS A 174 -1.76 -4.88 1.81
C HIS A 174 -0.34 -4.59 1.33
N GLU A 175 -0.21 -3.71 0.32
CA GLU A 175 1.09 -3.35 -0.25
C GLU A 175 2.01 -2.64 0.73
N ILE A 176 1.47 -1.76 1.59
CA ILE A 176 2.25 -1.15 2.67
C ILE A 176 2.62 -2.20 3.73
N GLY A 177 1.80 -3.23 3.93
CA GLY A 177 2.14 -4.40 4.74
C GLY A 177 3.38 -5.13 4.20
N HIS A 178 3.49 -5.32 2.88
CA HIS A 178 4.72 -5.85 2.28
C HIS A 178 5.93 -4.96 2.55
N LEU A 179 5.81 -3.64 2.34
CA LEU A 179 6.91 -2.69 2.64
C LEU A 179 7.38 -2.75 4.10
N LEU A 180 6.47 -3.05 5.03
CA LEU A 180 6.74 -3.21 6.46
C LEU A 180 7.21 -4.63 6.85
N GLY A 181 7.36 -5.53 5.88
CA GLY A 181 8.00 -6.84 6.05
C GLY A 181 7.06 -8.03 6.13
N SER A 182 5.74 -7.87 5.98
CA SER A 182 4.85 -9.04 5.93
C SER A 182 4.94 -9.73 4.57
N HIS A 183 5.04 -11.06 4.62
CA HIS A 183 4.75 -11.94 3.50
C HIS A 183 3.25 -12.23 3.42
N HIS A 184 2.83 -12.99 2.41
CA HIS A 184 1.45 -13.45 2.34
C HIS A 184 1.11 -14.45 3.44
N ASP A 185 -0.11 -14.35 3.95
CA ASP A 185 -0.73 -15.44 4.71
C ASP A 185 -0.88 -16.67 3.81
N GLY A 186 -0.46 -17.83 4.31
CA GLY A 186 -0.51 -19.12 3.62
C GLY A 186 0.72 -19.43 2.77
N GLU A 187 1.69 -18.50 2.68
CA GLU A 187 2.98 -18.76 2.03
C GLU A 187 3.75 -19.86 2.76
N ASN A 188 3.89 -19.73 4.09
CA ASN A 188 4.34 -20.83 4.93
C ASN A 188 3.15 -21.72 5.33
N LYS A 189 2.93 -22.79 4.56
CA LYS A 189 1.84 -23.76 4.75
C LYS A 189 1.86 -24.49 6.09
N SER A 190 2.99 -24.50 6.82
CA SER A 190 3.08 -25.14 8.13
C SER A 190 2.40 -24.34 9.26
N ILE A 191 2.21 -23.03 9.08
CA ILE A 191 1.64 -22.15 10.10
C ILE A 191 0.11 -22.07 9.94
N LYS A 192 -0.60 -23.01 10.56
CA LYS A 192 -2.08 -23.11 10.45
C LYS A 192 -2.82 -21.83 10.84
N ALA A 193 -2.28 -21.04 11.78
CA ALA A 193 -2.90 -19.80 12.25
C ALA A 193 -2.99 -18.72 11.15
N CYS A 194 -2.18 -18.81 10.10
CA CYS A 194 -2.05 -17.80 9.05
C CYS A 194 -2.31 -18.40 7.67
N GLN A 195 -3.21 -19.38 7.58
CA GLN A 195 -3.64 -19.91 6.29
C GLN A 195 -4.34 -18.83 5.46
N ALA A 196 -4.09 -18.81 4.15
CA ALA A 196 -4.70 -17.88 3.20
C ALA A 196 -6.25 -17.88 3.29
N GLN A 197 -6.86 -19.03 3.57
CA GLN A 197 -8.31 -19.19 3.69
C GLN A 197 -8.90 -18.43 4.88
N ASN A 198 -8.09 -18.04 5.86
CA ASN A 198 -8.55 -17.23 6.97
C ASN A 198 -8.90 -15.79 6.53
N GLY A 199 -8.42 -15.36 5.36
CA GLY A 199 -8.90 -14.16 4.69
C GLY A 199 -8.54 -12.87 5.42
N TYR A 200 -7.38 -12.82 6.07
CA TYR A 200 -6.79 -11.62 6.67
C TYR A 200 -6.27 -10.66 5.58
N ILE A 201 -5.87 -9.44 5.97
CA ILE A 201 -5.36 -8.41 5.05
C ILE A 201 -4.29 -8.97 4.10
N MET A 202 -3.32 -9.72 4.62
CA MET A 202 -2.18 -10.25 3.83
C MET A 202 -2.48 -11.58 3.14
N SER A 203 -3.76 -11.98 3.04
CA SER A 203 -4.12 -13.14 2.23
C SER A 203 -3.92 -12.83 0.74
N PRO A 204 -3.40 -13.76 -0.07
CA PRO A 204 -3.18 -13.56 -1.51
C PRO A 204 -4.50 -13.48 -2.31
N THR A 205 -5.64 -13.39 -1.64
CA THR A 205 -6.95 -13.19 -2.23
C THR A 205 -7.76 -12.25 -1.34
N ALA A 206 -8.15 -11.12 -1.92
CA ALA A 206 -9.01 -10.14 -1.31
C ALA A 206 -10.42 -10.70 -1.04
N GLY A 207 -11.13 -10.07 -0.11
CA GLY A 207 -12.55 -10.33 0.13
C GLY A 207 -12.84 -11.40 1.19
N GLY A 208 -11.84 -11.80 1.97
CA GLY A 208 -12.04 -12.67 3.13
C GLY A 208 -12.80 -12.00 4.27
N ASN A 209 -13.40 -12.80 5.16
CA ASN A 209 -14.18 -12.30 6.30
C ASN A 209 -13.36 -11.49 7.33
N ARG A 210 -12.03 -11.60 7.28
CA ARG A 210 -11.10 -10.91 8.18
C ARG A 210 -10.23 -9.90 7.43
N ASN A 211 -10.66 -9.46 6.24
CA ASN A 211 -9.89 -8.62 5.30
C ASN A 211 -9.56 -7.20 5.82
N TYR A 212 -10.01 -6.86 7.03
CA TYR A 212 -9.70 -5.63 7.76
C TYR A 212 -8.74 -5.85 8.95
N LEU A 213 -8.28 -7.09 9.18
CA LEU A 213 -7.38 -7.46 10.26
C LEU A 213 -6.05 -8.00 9.73
N PHE A 214 -4.95 -7.63 10.37
CA PHE A 214 -3.68 -8.32 10.17
C PHE A 214 -3.67 -9.64 10.94
N SER A 215 -3.12 -10.69 10.33
CA SER A 215 -2.93 -11.98 10.99
C SER A 215 -1.84 -11.88 12.07
N VAL A 216 -1.73 -12.90 12.91
CA VAL A 216 -0.62 -12.99 13.88
C VAL A 216 0.74 -13.07 13.17
N CYS A 217 0.82 -13.68 11.99
CA CYS A 217 2.07 -13.77 11.23
C CYS A 217 2.50 -12.41 10.68
N SER A 218 1.58 -11.62 10.13
CA SER A 218 1.88 -10.27 9.70
C SER A 218 2.39 -9.42 10.87
N LYS A 219 1.72 -9.48 12.03
CA LYS A 219 2.14 -8.75 13.23
C LYS A 219 3.54 -9.15 13.71
N LEU A 220 3.87 -10.44 13.66
CA LEU A 220 5.21 -10.93 14.00
C LEU A 220 6.26 -10.46 12.98
N ALA A 221 5.93 -10.48 11.68
CA ALA A 221 6.81 -10.00 10.62
C ALA A 221 7.10 -8.50 10.75
N PHE A 222 6.09 -7.68 11.03
CA PHE A 222 6.27 -6.26 11.31
C PHE A 222 7.19 -6.03 12.51
N ASN A 223 6.99 -6.78 13.59
CA ASN A 223 7.85 -6.68 14.77
C ASN A 223 9.29 -7.10 14.47
N TYR A 224 9.50 -8.09 13.60
CA TYR A 224 10.82 -8.48 13.15
C TYR A 224 11.48 -7.34 12.35
N PHE A 225 10.77 -6.78 11.37
CA PHE A 225 11.26 -5.69 10.55
C PHE A 225 11.56 -4.43 11.37
N LEU A 226 10.69 -4.05 12.32
CA LEU A 226 10.91 -2.88 13.20
C LEU A 226 12.11 -3.02 14.14
N ARG A 227 12.60 -4.24 14.38
CA ARG A 227 13.84 -4.50 15.13
C ARG A 227 15.08 -4.53 14.23
N SER A 228 14.88 -4.55 12.91
CA SER A 228 15.95 -4.58 11.93
C SER A 228 16.61 -3.20 11.81
N PRO A 229 17.93 -3.13 11.60
CA PRO A 229 18.60 -1.89 11.17
C PRO A 229 18.01 -1.30 9.89
N ASN A 230 17.31 -2.09 9.06
CA ASN A 230 16.69 -1.63 7.83
C ASN A 230 15.48 -0.72 8.08
N SER A 231 14.84 -0.75 9.25
CA SER A 231 13.72 0.14 9.59
C SER A 231 14.17 1.51 10.14
N TYR A 232 15.42 1.90 9.90
CA TYR A 232 16.05 3.07 10.53
C TYR A 232 15.31 4.40 10.34
N CYS A 233 14.48 4.53 9.30
CA CYS A 233 13.70 5.74 9.01
C CYS A 233 12.37 5.79 9.77
N LEU A 234 11.81 4.63 10.16
CA LEU A 234 10.52 4.50 10.84
C LEU A 234 10.64 4.89 12.31
N LYS A 235 10.57 6.19 12.58
CA LYS A 235 10.72 6.76 13.93
C LYS A 235 9.41 7.39 14.41
N ASP A 236 9.36 7.69 15.70
CA ASP A 236 8.29 8.52 16.26
C ASP A 236 8.22 9.86 15.51
N ALA A 237 7.01 10.24 15.08
CA ALA A 237 6.79 11.51 14.42
C ALA A 237 7.04 12.66 15.41
N LYS A 238 8.15 13.39 15.22
CA LYS A 238 8.25 14.77 15.72
C LYS A 238 7.53 15.64 14.70
N ARG A 239 6.60 16.51 15.14
CA ARG A 239 5.84 17.48 14.31
C ARG A 239 6.77 18.05 13.21
N GLN A 240 6.69 17.50 12.00
CA GLN A 240 7.55 17.82 10.86
C GLN A 240 6.69 18.15 9.64
N MET A 241 7.26 18.92 8.72
CA MET A 241 6.64 19.45 7.52
C MET A 241 6.08 18.34 6.62
N GLY A 242 4.78 18.06 6.78
CA GLY A 242 3.98 17.20 5.92
C GLY A 242 2.56 17.75 5.81
N ILE A 243 1.73 17.10 5.00
CA ILE A 243 0.34 17.53 4.75
C ILE A 243 -0.55 17.17 5.94
N ALA A 244 -0.46 15.93 6.45
CA ALA A 244 -1.22 15.46 7.60
C ALA A 244 -0.56 14.23 8.24
N LEU A 245 -0.44 14.25 9.58
CA LEU A 245 -0.09 13.11 10.42
C LEU A 245 -1.38 12.39 10.87
N LEU A 246 -1.58 11.18 10.39
CA LEU A 246 -2.83 10.44 10.55
C LEU A 246 -2.63 9.30 11.55
N PRO A 247 -3.57 9.02 12.48
CA PRO A 247 -4.92 9.60 12.58
C PRO A 247 -5.03 10.84 13.50
N TYR A 248 -3.90 11.42 13.93
CA TYR A 248 -3.89 12.42 15.02
C TYR A 248 -4.30 13.84 14.60
N ASP A 249 -3.94 14.26 13.39
CA ASP A 249 -4.31 15.58 12.90
C ASP A 249 -5.81 15.69 12.68
N ILE A 250 -6.39 16.82 13.09
CA ILE A 250 -7.81 17.11 12.87
C ILE A 250 -8.03 17.31 11.37
N ILE A 251 -8.54 16.27 10.72
CA ILE A 251 -9.09 16.39 9.38
C ILE A 251 -10.39 17.16 9.51
N ALA A 252 -10.39 18.43 9.06
CA ALA A 252 -11.53 19.34 9.21
C ALA A 252 -12.86 18.64 8.86
N GLU A 253 -13.88 18.82 9.70
CA GLU A 253 -15.23 18.26 9.54
C GLU A 253 -15.86 18.52 8.15
N LYS A 254 -15.31 19.48 7.40
CA LYS A 254 -15.69 19.81 6.02
C LYS A 254 -15.26 18.77 4.97
N ILE A 255 -14.41 17.82 5.32
CA ILE A 255 -14.08 16.71 4.42
C ILE A 255 -15.27 15.76 4.39
N ALA A 256 -15.87 15.58 3.21
CA ALA A 256 -17.14 14.88 3.07
C ALA A 256 -16.98 13.40 3.39
N ARG A 257 -17.25 13.02 4.65
CA ARG A 257 -17.32 11.62 5.08
C ARG A 257 -18.33 10.88 4.20
N VAL A 258 -17.88 9.86 3.50
CA VAL A 258 -18.78 8.99 2.72
C VAL A 258 -19.46 8.04 3.70
N ASN A 259 -20.77 8.16 3.88
CA ASN A 259 -21.51 7.20 4.69
C ASN A 259 -21.61 5.85 3.97
N GLY A 260 -21.82 4.77 4.73
CA GLY A 260 -21.82 3.40 4.19
C GLY A 260 -22.77 3.21 3.01
N THR A 261 -23.97 3.79 3.06
CA THR A 261 -24.96 3.68 1.97
C THR A 261 -24.45 4.31 0.67
N LYS A 262 -23.87 5.51 0.75
CA LYS A 262 -23.30 6.19 -0.41
C LYS A 262 -22.10 5.42 -0.98
N TYR A 263 -21.28 4.82 -0.11
CA TYR A 263 -20.19 3.93 -0.53
C TYR A 263 -20.73 2.71 -1.29
N CYS A 264 -21.73 2.01 -0.73
CA CYS A 264 -22.34 0.84 -1.37
C CYS A 264 -22.97 1.16 -2.72
N GLN A 265 -23.68 2.28 -2.85
CA GLN A 265 -24.27 2.73 -4.12
C GLN A 265 -23.20 3.05 -5.17
N GLN A 266 -22.07 3.64 -4.76
CA GLN A 266 -20.96 3.93 -5.66
C GLN A 266 -20.21 2.67 -6.11
N TYR A 267 -20.02 1.72 -5.20
CA TYR A 267 -19.27 0.48 -5.46
C TYR A 267 -20.12 -0.55 -6.23
N PHE A 268 -21.44 -0.58 -5.99
CA PHE A 268 -22.37 -1.50 -6.65
C PHE A 268 -23.48 -0.76 -7.43
N PRO A 269 -23.13 0.02 -8.47
CA PRO A 269 -24.04 0.96 -9.13
C PRO A 269 -25.22 0.31 -9.86
N TYR A 270 -25.16 -0.99 -10.15
CA TYR A 270 -26.21 -1.75 -10.84
C TYR A 270 -27.05 -2.62 -9.89
N SER A 271 -26.97 -2.37 -8.59
CA SER A 271 -27.76 -3.07 -7.58
C SER A 271 -28.37 -2.05 -6.62
N ASN A 272 -29.56 -2.35 -6.08
CA ASN A 272 -30.12 -1.60 -4.94
C ASN A 272 -29.31 -1.93 -3.67
N ALA A 273 -28.03 -1.58 -3.67
CA ALA A 273 -27.12 -1.84 -2.58
C ALA A 273 -27.33 -0.80 -1.48
N SER A 274 -27.60 -1.27 -0.28
CA SER A 274 -27.65 -0.47 0.93
C SER A 274 -26.67 -1.07 1.95
N TYR A 275 -26.09 -0.19 2.76
CA TYR A 275 -25.17 -0.62 3.80
C TYR A 275 -25.97 -1.24 4.95
N HIS A 276 -25.84 -2.55 5.12
CA HIS A 276 -26.33 -3.26 6.29
C HIS A 276 -25.15 -3.53 7.24
N PRO A 277 -25.19 -3.06 8.50
CA PRO A 277 -24.12 -3.28 9.46
C PRO A 277 -23.81 -4.75 9.78
N ALA A 278 -24.62 -5.71 9.30
CA ALA A 278 -24.66 -7.08 9.81
C ALA A 278 -24.43 -8.20 8.79
N LEU A 279 -24.23 -7.94 7.49
CA LEU A 279 -24.04 -9.01 6.49
C LEU A 279 -23.00 -8.60 5.44
N HIS A 280 -21.80 -9.19 5.53
CA HIS A 280 -20.69 -8.98 4.62
C HIS A 280 -20.89 -9.71 3.29
N PRO A 281 -20.86 -9.04 2.11
CA PRO A 281 -20.92 -9.71 0.83
C PRO A 281 -19.54 -10.21 0.39
N GLN A 282 -19.53 -11.39 -0.24
CA GLN A 282 -18.36 -12.06 -0.82
C GLN A 282 -18.09 -11.53 -2.24
N TYR A 283 -16.96 -10.83 -2.43
CA TYR A 283 -16.40 -10.59 -3.76
C TYR A 283 -14.89 -10.85 -3.71
N THR A 284 -14.43 -11.87 -4.44
CA THR A 284 -13.05 -12.37 -4.39
C THR A 284 -12.26 -11.98 -5.65
N ARG A 285 -11.14 -11.29 -5.48
CA ARG A 285 -10.07 -11.12 -6.48
C ARG A 285 -8.71 -11.39 -5.82
N LYS A 286 -7.72 -11.87 -6.57
CA LYS A 286 -6.38 -12.19 -6.04
C LYS A 286 -5.55 -10.91 -5.78
N ILE A 287 -4.70 -10.93 -4.77
CA ILE A 287 -3.65 -9.93 -4.48
C ILE A 287 -2.33 -10.72 -4.44
N SER A 288 -1.26 -10.22 -5.07
CA SER A 288 0.00 -10.96 -5.25
C SER A 288 1.20 -10.17 -4.76
#